data_AF-A0A6J1LUR2-F1
#
_entry.id   AF-A0A6J1LUR2-F1
#
_cell.length_a   1.000
_cell.length_b   1.000
_cell.length_c   1.000
_cell.angle_alpha   90.00
_cell.angle_beta   90.00
_cell.angle_gamma   90.00
#
_symmetry.space_group_name_H-M   'P 1'
#
loop_
_entity.id
_entity.type
_entity.pdbx_description
1 polymer ?
#
loop_
_entity_poly.entity_id
_entity_poly.type
_entity_poly.pdbx_seq_one_letter_code
_entity_poly.pdbx_strand_id
1 'polypeptide(L)'
;MYPKKLSEEEAADRFEEIDQDVDDKITWKEYLQDTYSMEDENFKKELIDFDSYEEEQKMIKQDKEMFHAADTNKDGVLNQEEYVLFQNPEEHPQMLPVLLEHTMQDKDQNHDGKIDFQEFVGQAATHHDKEWLITEKERFDKDYDTNGDGLLTGNEVISWITPSNTAIADDEVDHLFVSTDEDHDDRLSYLEILNNYDTFVGSEATDYGDHLQNIHHLSDEL
;
A
#
# COMPACT_ATOMS: atom_id res chain seq x y z
N MET A 1 -4.50 3.52 -11.08
CA MET A 1 -3.12 2.99 -10.89
C MET A 1 -2.29 4.07 -10.23
N TYR A 2 -1.73 3.87 -9.03
CA TYR A 2 -0.54 4.66 -8.65
C TYR A 2 0.62 4.03 -9.45
N PRO A 3 1.23 4.73 -10.41
CA PRO A 3 2.21 4.10 -11.27
C PRO A 3 3.43 3.73 -10.42
N LYS A 4 3.96 2.50 -10.55
CA LYS A 4 5.18 2.03 -9.84
C LYS A 4 6.36 3.00 -9.92
N LYS A 5 6.40 3.83 -10.97
CA LYS A 5 7.39 4.90 -11.11
C LYS A 5 7.21 6.02 -10.09
N LEU A 6 5.97 6.34 -9.71
CA LEU A 6 5.66 7.33 -8.69
C LEU A 6 6.01 6.81 -7.29
N SER A 7 5.72 5.54 -6.98
CA SER A 7 6.13 4.97 -5.68
C SER A 7 7.66 4.84 -5.55
N GLU A 8 8.36 4.52 -6.65
CA GLU A 8 9.83 4.57 -6.72
C GLU A 8 10.38 6.01 -6.62
N GLU A 9 9.74 6.99 -7.25
CA GLU A 9 10.14 8.41 -7.21
C GLU A 9 9.92 9.00 -5.81
N GLU A 10 8.77 8.77 -5.19
CA GLU A 10 8.48 9.20 -3.82
C GLU A 10 9.42 8.55 -2.80
N ALA A 11 9.73 7.26 -2.96
CA ALA A 11 10.69 6.58 -2.13
C ALA A 11 12.11 7.13 -2.33
N ALA A 12 12.49 7.51 -3.55
CA ALA A 12 13.79 8.13 -3.83
C ALA A 12 13.91 9.53 -3.20
N ASP A 13 12.87 10.36 -3.29
CA ASP A 13 12.85 11.68 -2.66
C ASP A 13 13.00 11.57 -1.13
N ARG A 14 12.24 10.66 -0.51
CA ARG A 14 12.34 10.39 0.94
C ARG A 14 13.68 9.79 1.33
N PHE A 15 14.28 8.99 0.46
CA PHE A 15 15.59 8.40 0.68
C PHE A 15 16.67 9.49 0.82
N GLU A 16 16.66 10.48 -0.08
CA GLU A 16 17.60 11.61 -0.03
C GLU A 16 17.42 12.49 1.21
N GLU A 17 16.21 12.60 1.77
CA GLU A 17 15.95 13.33 3.01
C GLU A 17 16.57 12.64 4.23
N ILE A 18 16.48 11.30 4.28
CA ILE A 18 16.89 10.49 5.43
C ILE A 18 18.40 10.21 5.41
N ASP A 19 18.99 10.01 4.22
CA ASP A 19 20.43 9.76 4.05
C ASP A 19 21.26 11.05 4.33
N GLN A 20 21.47 11.32 5.62
CA GLN A 20 22.15 12.53 6.08
C GLN A 20 23.66 12.53 5.82
N ASP A 21 24.30 11.37 5.74
CA ASP A 21 25.73 11.23 5.48
C ASP A 21 26.07 10.93 4.01
N VAL A 22 25.05 10.79 3.18
CA VAL A 22 25.11 10.65 1.72
C VAL A 22 25.96 9.44 1.34
N ASP A 23 25.74 8.33 2.04
CA ASP A 23 26.44 7.06 1.84
C ASP A 23 25.64 6.05 1.00
N ASP A 24 24.53 6.50 0.40
CA ASP A 24 23.56 5.72 -0.37
C ASP A 24 22.94 4.57 0.44
N LYS A 25 22.88 4.72 1.78
CA LYS A 25 22.26 3.74 2.69
C LYS A 25 21.51 4.47 3.80
N ILE A 26 20.41 3.86 4.23
CA ILE A 26 19.67 4.31 5.41
C ILE A 26 19.96 3.36 6.55
N THR A 27 20.60 3.85 7.60
CA THR A 27 20.70 3.12 8.86
C THR A 27 19.42 3.27 9.67
N TRP A 28 19.15 2.28 10.53
CA TRP A 28 18.07 2.39 11.52
C TRP A 28 18.17 3.68 12.36
N LYS A 29 19.38 4.19 12.55
CA LYS A 29 19.61 5.41 13.33
C LYS A 29 19.20 6.66 12.56
N GLU A 30 19.54 6.78 11.26
CA GLU A 30 19.02 7.89 10.44
C GLU A 30 17.50 7.86 10.40
N TYR A 31 16.90 6.70 10.09
CA TYR A 31 15.44 6.56 10.03
C TYR A 31 14.75 6.96 11.33
N LEU A 32 15.25 6.47 12.48
CA LEU A 32 14.71 6.83 13.79
C LEU A 32 14.88 8.32 14.07
N GLN A 33 16.00 8.90 13.66
CA GLN A 33 16.26 10.31 13.87
C GLN A 33 15.30 11.17 13.03
N ASP A 34 15.12 10.86 11.75
CA ASP A 34 14.20 11.59 10.88
C ASP A 34 12.74 11.44 11.32
N THR A 35 12.29 10.21 11.55
CA THR A 35 10.88 9.89 11.77
C THR A 35 10.41 10.24 13.18
N TYR A 36 11.28 10.04 14.19
CA TYR A 36 10.90 10.16 15.60
C TYR A 36 11.64 11.28 16.36
N SER A 37 12.70 11.90 15.81
CA SER A 37 13.30 13.06 16.48
C SER A 37 12.54 14.34 16.12
N MET A 38 11.55 14.66 16.93
CA MET A 38 10.88 15.95 16.92
C MET A 38 11.90 17.09 16.96
N GLU A 39 11.78 18.07 16.04
CA GLU A 39 12.60 19.30 15.93
C GLU A 39 12.56 20.22 17.17
N ASP A 40 12.04 19.80 18.31
CA ASP A 40 11.99 20.63 19.51
C ASP A 40 13.31 20.55 20.28
N GLU A 41 14.20 21.53 20.03
CA GLU A 41 15.44 21.75 20.81
C GLU A 41 15.21 21.88 22.33
N ASN A 42 13.96 22.05 22.78
CA ASN A 42 13.60 22.04 24.21
C ASN A 42 13.47 20.65 24.84
N PHE A 43 13.40 19.57 24.06
CA PHE A 43 13.29 18.20 24.58
C PHE A 43 14.65 17.53 24.83
N LYS A 44 15.75 18.26 24.63
CA LYS A 44 17.12 17.71 24.68
C LYS A 44 17.70 17.49 26.08
N LYS A 45 16.96 17.62 27.18
CA LYS A 45 17.61 17.57 28.51
C LYS A 45 16.82 17.11 29.73
N GLU A 46 15.63 16.56 29.59
CA GLU A 46 15.03 15.81 30.68
C GLU A 46 14.78 14.40 30.19
N LEU A 47 15.37 13.44 30.90
CA LEU A 47 15.27 12.02 30.70
C LEU A 47 13.84 11.67 30.30
N ILE A 48 13.65 11.31 29.04
CA ILE A 48 12.37 10.81 28.53
C ILE A 48 12.03 9.61 29.42
N ASP A 49 10.98 9.77 30.22
CA ASP A 49 10.47 8.72 31.08
C ASP A 49 9.86 7.66 30.17
N PHE A 50 10.68 6.68 29.82
CA PHE A 50 10.41 5.64 28.83
C PHE A 50 9.17 4.78 29.15
N ASP A 51 8.66 4.87 30.39
CA ASP A 51 7.44 4.20 30.84
C ASP A 51 6.14 4.87 30.34
N SER A 52 6.16 6.11 29.80
CA SER A 52 4.94 6.82 29.37
C SER A 52 4.59 6.68 27.89
N TYR A 53 5.30 5.85 27.13
CA TYR A 53 5.24 5.78 25.66
C TYR A 53 5.11 4.33 25.15
N GLU A 54 4.24 3.52 25.75
CA GLU A 54 3.99 2.14 25.27
C GLU A 54 3.56 2.09 23.78
N GLU A 55 2.80 3.08 23.32
CA GLU A 55 2.36 3.18 21.92
C GLU A 55 3.52 3.53 20.96
N GLU A 56 4.40 4.47 21.34
CA GLU A 56 5.57 4.82 20.52
C GLU A 56 6.58 3.67 20.49
N GLN A 57 6.78 2.96 21.60
CA GLN A 57 7.61 1.74 21.62
C GLN A 57 7.04 0.63 20.72
N LYS A 58 5.71 0.51 20.66
CA LYS A 58 5.05 -0.43 19.75
C LYS A 58 5.28 -0.05 18.29
N MET A 59 5.12 1.23 17.93
CA MET A 59 5.38 1.74 16.58
C MET A 59 6.85 1.54 16.17
N ILE A 60 7.79 1.94 17.02
CA ILE A 60 9.24 1.74 16.79
C ILE A 60 9.57 0.25 16.61
N LYS A 61 8.91 -0.64 17.37
CA LYS A 61 9.09 -2.09 17.24
C LYS A 61 8.55 -2.61 15.91
N GLN A 62 7.36 -2.17 15.50
CA GLN A 62 6.75 -2.54 14.22
C GLN A 62 7.63 -2.05 13.06
N ASP A 63 8.02 -0.78 13.05
CA ASP A 63 8.92 -0.21 12.04
C ASP A 63 10.24 -0.98 11.97
N LYS A 64 10.79 -1.38 13.12
CA LYS A 64 12.05 -2.14 13.14
C LYS A 64 11.89 -3.54 12.54
N GLU A 65 10.75 -4.18 12.76
CA GLU A 65 10.44 -5.47 12.16
C GLU A 65 10.25 -5.35 10.65
N MET A 66 9.58 -4.29 10.19
CA MET A 66 9.49 -3.97 8.75
C MET A 66 10.86 -3.66 8.16
N PHE A 67 11.69 -2.86 8.84
CA PHE A 67 13.05 -2.53 8.37
C PHE A 67 13.88 -3.80 8.19
N HIS A 68 13.83 -4.73 9.15
CA HIS A 68 14.51 -6.02 9.04
C HIS A 68 13.90 -6.91 7.93
N ALA A 69 12.60 -6.80 7.67
CA ALA A 69 11.96 -7.56 6.60
C ALA A 69 12.37 -7.04 5.21
N ALA A 70 12.55 -5.73 5.08
CA ALA A 70 13.01 -5.07 3.87
C ALA A 70 14.50 -5.31 3.60
N ASP A 71 15.33 -5.37 4.65
CA ASP A 71 16.75 -5.72 4.60
C ASP A 71 16.96 -7.18 4.18
N THR A 72 16.92 -7.39 2.86
CA THR A 72 17.00 -8.71 2.23
C THR A 72 18.42 -9.26 2.37
N ASN A 73 19.41 -8.36 2.35
CA ASN A 73 20.83 -8.69 2.38
C ASN A 73 21.37 -8.90 3.83
N LYS A 74 20.65 -8.43 4.84
CA LYS A 74 20.92 -8.52 6.28
C LYS A 74 22.19 -7.81 6.73
N ASP A 75 22.58 -6.73 6.06
CA ASP A 75 23.70 -5.87 6.47
C ASP A 75 23.31 -4.85 7.55
N GLY A 76 22.02 -4.77 7.90
CA GLY A 76 21.48 -3.90 8.93
C GLY A 76 21.25 -2.46 8.46
N VAL A 77 21.29 -2.23 7.14
CA VAL A 77 20.97 -0.95 6.50
C VAL A 77 20.05 -1.20 5.30
N LEU A 78 19.33 -0.18 4.86
CA LEU A 78 18.52 -0.27 3.65
C LEU A 78 19.21 0.49 2.53
N ASN A 79 19.45 -0.20 1.41
CA ASN A 79 19.77 0.48 0.16
C ASN A 79 18.49 1.05 -0.50
N GLN A 80 18.63 1.80 -1.60
CA GLN A 80 17.48 2.43 -2.28
C GLN A 80 16.39 1.42 -2.70
N GLU A 81 16.77 0.25 -3.24
CA GLU A 81 15.81 -0.79 -3.62
C GLU A 81 15.12 -1.38 -2.39
N GLU A 82 15.85 -1.59 -1.30
CA GLU A 82 15.30 -2.09 -0.03
C GLU A 82 14.42 -1.05 0.67
N TYR A 83 14.72 0.24 0.52
CA TYR A 83 13.91 1.32 1.07
C TYR A 83 12.56 1.45 0.36
N VAL A 84 12.50 1.22 -0.96
CA VAL A 84 11.21 1.14 -1.69
C VAL A 84 10.32 0.05 -1.09
N LEU A 85 10.89 -1.11 -0.74
CA LEU A 85 10.15 -2.19 -0.06
C LEU A 85 9.60 -1.77 1.30
N PHE A 86 10.40 -1.00 2.04
CA PHE A 86 10.04 -0.50 3.37
C PHE A 86 8.95 0.58 3.30
N GLN A 87 8.99 1.44 2.29
CA GLN A 87 8.04 2.53 2.10
C GLN A 87 6.69 2.04 1.57
N ASN A 88 6.68 1.03 0.69
CA ASN A 88 5.46 0.49 0.07
C ASN A 88 5.31 -1.03 0.31
N PRO A 89 5.27 -1.50 1.57
CA PRO A 89 5.25 -2.92 1.88
C PRO A 89 4.05 -3.66 1.27
N GLU A 90 2.93 -2.99 1.03
CA GLU A 90 1.73 -3.54 0.40
C GLU A 90 1.92 -3.94 -1.07
N GLU A 91 2.88 -3.33 -1.78
CA GLU A 91 3.17 -3.66 -3.19
C GLU A 91 4.10 -4.86 -3.33
N HIS A 92 4.73 -5.29 -2.23
CA HIS A 92 5.83 -6.26 -2.24
C HIS A 92 5.48 -7.55 -1.49
N PRO A 93 5.35 -8.70 -2.19
CA PRO A 93 4.96 -9.98 -1.60
C PRO A 93 5.80 -10.45 -0.41
N GLN A 94 7.08 -10.05 -0.36
CA GLN A 94 8.00 -10.41 0.73
C GLN A 94 7.73 -9.67 2.05
N MET A 95 7.09 -8.50 1.98
CA MET A 95 6.73 -7.68 3.14
C MET A 95 5.36 -8.05 3.71
N LEU A 96 4.48 -8.61 2.88
CA LEU A 96 3.11 -9.00 3.27
C LEU A 96 3.01 -9.86 4.54
N PRO A 97 3.88 -10.86 4.80
CA PRO A 97 3.79 -11.65 6.02
C PRO A 97 3.97 -10.83 7.29
N VAL A 98 4.87 -9.83 7.27
CA VAL A 98 5.14 -8.95 8.41
C VAL A 98 4.01 -7.94 8.58
N LEU A 99 3.53 -7.37 7.47
CA LEU A 99 2.37 -6.46 7.47
C LEU A 99 1.11 -7.16 7.99
N LEU A 100 0.89 -8.42 7.59
CA LEU A 100 -0.18 -9.26 8.10
C LEU A 100 -0.03 -9.49 9.60
N GLU A 101 1.17 -9.85 10.07
CA GLU A 101 1.41 -10.08 11.49
C GLU A 101 1.12 -8.83 12.33
N HIS A 102 1.54 -7.65 11.87
CA HIS A 102 1.27 -6.38 12.54
C HIS A 102 -0.22 -6.04 12.54
N THR A 103 -0.88 -6.21 11.40
CA THR A 103 -2.33 -6.00 11.28
C THR A 103 -3.10 -6.92 12.22
N MET A 104 -2.71 -8.18 12.31
CA MET A 104 -3.29 -9.15 13.24
C MET A 104 -3.04 -8.73 14.70
N GLN A 105 -1.81 -8.36 15.08
CA GLN A 105 -1.51 -7.90 16.45
C GLN A 105 -2.32 -6.66 16.87
N ASP A 106 -2.73 -5.83 15.91
CA ASP A 106 -3.52 -4.64 16.17
C ASP A 106 -5.03 -4.90 16.21
N LYS A 107 -5.51 -5.77 15.30
CA LYS A 107 -6.94 -6.01 15.10
C LYS A 107 -7.48 -7.22 15.85
N ASP A 108 -6.74 -8.33 15.87
CA ASP A 108 -7.11 -9.57 16.56
C ASP A 108 -6.89 -9.40 18.07
N GLN A 109 -7.92 -8.88 18.73
CA GLN A 109 -7.91 -8.64 20.17
C GLN A 109 -8.05 -9.96 20.94
N ASN A 110 -8.74 -10.93 20.36
CA ASN A 110 -9.07 -12.19 21.00
C ASN A 110 -7.98 -13.28 20.80
N HIS A 111 -7.00 -13.02 19.93
CA HIS A 111 -5.87 -13.86 19.56
C HIS A 111 -6.26 -15.23 18.97
N ASP A 112 -7.36 -15.30 18.22
CA ASP A 112 -7.81 -16.51 17.53
C ASP A 112 -7.23 -16.66 16.11
N GLY A 113 -6.44 -15.69 15.67
CA GLY A 113 -5.81 -15.64 14.35
C GLY A 113 -6.76 -15.28 13.23
N LYS A 114 -7.92 -14.71 13.55
CA LYS A 114 -8.93 -14.22 12.62
C LYS A 114 -9.39 -12.82 13.05
N ILE A 115 -10.00 -12.09 12.13
CA ILE A 115 -10.59 -10.78 12.42
C ILE A 115 -12.09 -10.88 12.24
N ASP A 116 -12.83 -10.75 13.34
CA ASP A 116 -14.28 -10.68 13.29
C ASP A 116 -14.79 -9.27 12.95
N PHE A 117 -16.07 -9.13 12.60
CA PHE A 117 -16.64 -7.82 12.22
C PHE A 117 -16.49 -6.75 13.31
N GLN A 118 -16.57 -7.12 14.60
CA GLN A 118 -16.39 -6.20 15.72
C GLN A 118 -14.95 -5.73 15.84
N GLU A 119 -13.98 -6.61 15.56
CA GLU A 119 -12.55 -6.29 15.51
C GLU A 119 -12.20 -5.42 14.29
N PHE A 120 -12.83 -5.69 13.14
CA PHE A 120 -12.69 -4.91 11.91
C PHE A 120 -13.08 -3.44 12.11
N VAL A 121 -14.29 -3.19 12.63
CA VAL A 121 -14.79 -1.83 12.93
C VAL A 121 -14.11 -1.20 14.16
N GLY A 122 -13.57 -2.03 15.06
CA GLY A 122 -12.87 -1.62 16.27
C GLY A 122 -13.61 -0.54 17.07
N GLN A 123 -12.87 0.49 17.49
CA GLN A 123 -13.43 1.60 18.26
C GLN A 123 -14.31 2.56 17.43
N ALA A 124 -14.23 2.52 16.09
CA ALA A 124 -15.05 3.37 15.23
C ALA A 124 -16.54 3.06 15.39
N ALA A 125 -16.90 1.79 15.62
CA ALA A 125 -18.27 1.38 15.90
C ALA A 125 -18.93 2.07 17.09
N THR A 126 -18.14 2.55 18.06
CA THR A 126 -18.68 3.25 19.23
C THR A 126 -19.05 4.71 18.93
N HIS A 127 -18.49 5.28 17.86
CA HIS A 127 -18.67 6.66 17.45
C HIS A 127 -19.62 6.83 16.25
N HIS A 128 -20.11 5.72 15.67
CA HIS A 128 -20.95 5.72 14.48
C HIS A 128 -22.36 5.14 14.71
N ASP A 129 -23.29 5.55 13.86
CA ASP A 129 -24.67 5.08 13.88
C ASP A 129 -24.84 3.66 13.33
N LYS A 130 -25.97 3.03 13.65
CA LYS A 130 -26.31 1.68 13.17
C LYS A 130 -26.34 1.55 11.65
N GLU A 131 -26.70 2.62 10.94
CA GLU A 131 -26.75 2.62 9.48
C GLU A 131 -25.36 2.53 8.85
N TRP A 132 -24.37 3.18 9.46
CA TRP A 132 -22.96 3.02 9.09
C TRP A 132 -22.50 1.59 9.34
N LEU A 133 -22.82 1.01 10.50
CA LEU A 133 -22.48 -0.39 10.81
C LEU A 133 -23.08 -1.39 9.83
N ILE A 134 -24.31 -1.16 9.34
CA ILE A 134 -24.94 -2.03 8.33
C ILE A 134 -24.19 -1.92 7.01
N THR A 135 -23.88 -0.70 6.58
CA THR A 135 -23.15 -0.46 5.33
C THR A 135 -21.75 -1.07 5.38
N GLU A 136 -21.07 -0.89 6.50
CA GLU A 136 -19.72 -1.42 6.71
C GLU A 136 -19.74 -2.95 6.78
N LYS A 137 -20.80 -3.53 7.38
CA LYS A 137 -21.01 -4.97 7.36
C LYS A 137 -21.25 -5.51 5.97
N GLU A 138 -22.04 -4.83 5.16
CA GLU A 138 -22.26 -5.24 3.76
C GLU A 138 -20.97 -5.18 2.94
N ARG A 139 -20.11 -4.18 3.16
CA ARG A 139 -18.77 -4.14 2.55
C ARG A 139 -17.88 -5.25 3.06
N PHE A 140 -17.85 -5.48 4.36
CA PHE A 140 -17.09 -6.57 4.97
C PHE A 140 -17.45 -7.93 4.36
N ASP A 141 -18.75 -8.23 4.32
CA ASP A 141 -19.26 -9.52 3.82
C ASP A 141 -19.10 -9.66 2.28
N LYS A 142 -19.00 -8.56 1.53
CA LYS A 142 -18.97 -8.58 0.06
C LYS A 142 -17.58 -8.43 -0.54
N ASP A 143 -16.79 -7.51 0.01
CA ASP A 143 -15.53 -7.06 -0.57
C ASP A 143 -14.32 -7.76 0.07
N TYR A 144 -14.44 -8.22 1.32
CA TYR A 144 -13.32 -8.81 2.08
C TYR A 144 -13.54 -10.29 2.45
N ASP A 145 -14.72 -10.67 2.94
CA ASP A 145 -15.07 -12.06 3.30
C ASP A 145 -15.39 -12.88 2.04
N THR A 146 -14.35 -13.37 1.38
CA THR A 146 -14.48 -14.13 0.14
C THR A 146 -15.14 -15.49 0.38
N ASN A 147 -14.96 -16.07 1.57
CA ASN A 147 -15.42 -17.42 1.89
C ASN A 147 -16.82 -17.44 2.55
N GLY A 148 -17.30 -16.30 3.05
CA GLY A 148 -18.63 -16.12 3.63
C GLY A 148 -18.78 -16.70 5.04
N ASP A 149 -17.69 -16.94 5.77
CA ASP A 149 -17.74 -17.44 7.16
C ASP A 149 -17.89 -16.33 8.20
N GLY A 150 -17.90 -15.07 7.76
CA GLY A 150 -18.03 -13.88 8.60
C GLY A 150 -16.75 -13.53 9.37
N LEU A 151 -15.61 -14.11 8.98
CA LEU A 151 -14.31 -13.94 9.64
C LEU A 151 -13.22 -13.72 8.59
N LEU A 152 -12.42 -12.67 8.71
CA LEU A 152 -11.28 -12.49 7.81
C LEU A 152 -10.11 -13.35 8.28
N THR A 153 -9.73 -14.30 7.45
CA THR A 153 -8.54 -15.13 7.64
C THR A 153 -7.32 -14.49 6.96
N GLY A 154 -6.11 -14.94 7.28
CA GLY A 154 -4.88 -14.27 6.83
C GLY A 154 -4.79 -13.93 5.34
N ASN A 155 -5.36 -14.77 4.45
CA ASN A 155 -5.40 -14.46 3.01
C ASN A 155 -6.36 -13.31 2.68
N GLU A 156 -7.53 -13.27 3.33
CA GLU A 156 -8.52 -12.20 3.15
C GLU A 156 -8.04 -10.90 3.77
N VAL A 157 -7.32 -10.97 4.90
CA VAL A 157 -6.65 -9.81 5.50
C VAL A 157 -5.55 -9.29 4.58
N ILE A 158 -4.78 -10.16 3.93
CA ILE A 158 -3.82 -9.75 2.88
C ILE A 158 -4.56 -9.03 1.76
N SER A 159 -5.65 -9.59 1.23
CA SER A 159 -6.44 -8.93 0.18
C SER A 159 -7.06 -7.60 0.61
N TRP A 160 -7.32 -7.41 1.91
CA TRP A 160 -7.80 -6.15 2.47
C TRP A 160 -6.69 -5.08 2.61
N ILE A 161 -5.50 -5.47 3.08
CA ILE A 161 -4.38 -4.54 3.29
C ILE A 161 -3.59 -4.25 2.01
N THR A 162 -3.64 -5.15 1.03
CA THR A 162 -3.05 -4.91 -0.29
C THR A 162 -4.09 -4.31 -1.22
N PRO A 163 -3.80 -3.22 -1.93
CA PRO A 163 -4.65 -2.81 -3.03
C PRO A 163 -4.68 -3.94 -4.06
N SER A 164 -5.81 -4.65 -4.17
CA SER A 164 -6.01 -5.74 -5.14
C SER A 164 -6.08 -5.15 -6.55
N ASN A 165 -4.92 -4.84 -7.12
CA ASN A 165 -4.81 -4.38 -8.49
C ASN A 165 -5.16 -5.51 -9.46
N THR A 166 -5.18 -6.78 -9.03
CA THR A 166 -5.61 -7.90 -9.86
C THR A 166 -7.12 -7.98 -9.97
N ALA A 167 -7.90 -7.78 -8.91
CA ALA A 167 -9.36 -7.77 -9.04
C ALA A 167 -9.84 -6.52 -9.80
N ILE A 168 -9.21 -5.37 -9.56
CA ILE A 168 -9.48 -4.14 -10.32
C ILE A 168 -9.00 -4.28 -11.77
N ALA A 169 -7.83 -4.88 -12.02
CA ALA A 169 -7.39 -5.14 -13.39
C ALA A 169 -8.23 -6.20 -14.08
N ASP A 170 -8.68 -7.25 -13.41
CA ASP A 170 -9.57 -8.27 -13.96
C ASP A 170 -10.93 -7.65 -14.28
N ASP A 171 -11.51 -6.85 -13.38
CA ASP A 171 -12.76 -6.11 -13.63
C ASP A 171 -12.61 -5.08 -14.76
N GLU A 172 -11.48 -4.38 -14.86
CA GLU A 172 -11.20 -3.41 -15.93
C GLU A 172 -10.90 -4.10 -17.26
N VAL A 173 -10.19 -5.24 -17.24
CA VAL A 173 -9.97 -6.09 -18.40
C VAL A 173 -11.30 -6.63 -18.89
N ASP A 174 -12.14 -7.16 -18.01
CA ASP A 174 -13.50 -7.59 -18.33
C ASP A 174 -14.32 -6.42 -18.90
N HIS A 175 -14.24 -5.22 -18.32
CA HIS A 175 -14.90 -4.04 -18.83
C HIS A 175 -14.39 -3.63 -20.24
N LEU A 176 -13.07 -3.71 -20.49
CA LEU A 176 -12.45 -3.44 -21.78
C LEU A 176 -12.85 -4.49 -22.82
N PHE A 177 -12.82 -5.79 -22.48
CA PHE A 177 -13.25 -6.87 -23.38
C PHE A 177 -14.73 -6.73 -23.72
N VAL A 178 -15.61 -6.56 -22.72
CA VAL A 178 -17.06 -6.36 -22.94
C VAL A 178 -17.34 -5.17 -23.85
N SER A 179 -16.52 -4.12 -23.75
CA SER A 179 -16.74 -2.88 -24.50
C SER A 179 -16.11 -2.87 -25.90
N THR A 180 -15.12 -3.73 -26.18
CA THR A 180 -14.29 -3.60 -27.38
C THR A 180 -14.06 -4.88 -28.19
N ASP A 181 -14.30 -6.06 -27.62
CA ASP A 181 -14.27 -7.35 -28.32
C ASP A 181 -15.60 -7.55 -29.07
N GLU A 182 -15.65 -7.11 -30.34
CA GLU A 182 -16.87 -7.13 -31.15
C GLU A 182 -17.17 -8.53 -31.69
N ASP A 183 -16.14 -9.34 -31.94
CA ASP A 183 -16.29 -10.68 -32.48
C ASP A 183 -16.34 -11.79 -31.41
N HIS A 184 -16.16 -11.41 -30.14
CA HIS A 184 -16.25 -12.25 -28.95
C HIS A 184 -15.31 -13.46 -29.02
N ASP A 185 -14.10 -13.25 -29.55
CA ASP A 185 -13.06 -14.28 -29.65
C ASP A 185 -12.10 -14.30 -28.45
N ASP A 186 -12.40 -13.50 -27.42
CA ASP A 186 -11.61 -13.28 -26.21
C ASP A 186 -10.21 -12.72 -26.53
N ARG A 187 -10.07 -12.01 -27.67
CA ARG A 187 -8.87 -11.28 -28.07
C ARG A 187 -9.27 -9.92 -28.64
N LEU A 188 -8.35 -8.97 -28.60
CA LEU A 188 -8.55 -7.66 -29.21
C LEU A 188 -7.66 -7.52 -30.44
N SER A 189 -8.29 -7.45 -31.60
CA SER A 189 -7.60 -7.19 -32.86
C SER A 189 -7.19 -5.72 -32.96
N TYR A 190 -6.19 -5.45 -33.81
CA TYR A 190 -5.74 -4.08 -34.09
C TYR A 190 -6.88 -3.15 -34.52
N LEU A 191 -7.88 -3.67 -35.23
CA LEU A 191 -9.02 -2.89 -35.71
C LEU A 191 -10.01 -2.57 -34.59
N GLU A 192 -10.26 -3.50 -33.67
CA GLU A 192 -11.14 -3.30 -32.51
C GLU A 192 -10.59 -2.27 -31.54
N ILE A 193 -9.28 -2.32 -31.28
CA ILE A 193 -8.57 -1.32 -30.46
C ILE A 193 -8.63 0.07 -31.11
N LEU A 194 -8.49 0.14 -32.44
CA LEU A 194 -8.48 1.42 -33.16
C LEU A 194 -9.89 2.03 -33.29
N ASN A 195 -10.92 1.21 -33.41
CA ASN A 195 -12.32 1.65 -33.47
C ASN A 195 -12.84 2.09 -32.10
N ASN A 196 -12.31 1.53 -31.01
CA ASN A 196 -12.67 1.85 -29.63
C ASN A 196 -11.55 2.60 -28.87
N TYR A 197 -10.76 3.38 -29.61
CA TYR A 197 -9.60 4.13 -29.09
C TYR A 197 -9.95 5.05 -27.91
N ASP A 198 -11.14 5.68 -27.92
CA ASP A 198 -11.59 6.56 -26.84
C ASP A 198 -11.78 5.82 -25.51
N THR A 199 -12.23 4.56 -25.55
CA THR A 199 -12.38 3.68 -24.37
C THR A 199 -11.02 3.26 -23.83
N PHE A 200 -10.05 3.00 -24.71
CA PHE A 200 -8.69 2.66 -24.32
C PHE A 200 -7.96 3.83 -23.66
N VAL A 201 -7.98 5.02 -24.28
CA VAL A 201 -7.25 6.20 -23.80
C VAL A 201 -7.81 6.82 -22.51
N GLY A 202 -9.08 6.57 -22.20
CA GLY A 202 -9.71 6.99 -20.95
C GLY A 202 -9.71 5.94 -19.82
N SER A 203 -9.19 4.73 -20.07
CA SER A 203 -9.16 3.65 -19.09
C SER A 203 -7.98 3.78 -18.12
N GLU A 204 -8.20 3.44 -16.85
CA GLU A 204 -7.15 3.36 -15.81
C GLU A 204 -6.04 2.35 -16.18
N ALA A 205 -6.33 1.41 -17.09
CA ALA A 205 -5.39 0.43 -17.61
C ALA A 205 -4.28 1.04 -18.49
N THR A 206 -4.51 2.23 -19.05
CA THR A 206 -3.52 2.93 -19.87
C THR A 206 -3.35 4.39 -19.47
N ASP A 207 -2.98 4.69 -18.23
CA ASP A 207 -2.51 6.03 -17.81
C ASP A 207 -1.40 6.66 -18.73
N TYR A 208 -0.94 5.91 -19.74
CA TYR A 208 -0.22 6.32 -20.94
C TYR A 208 -1.02 7.10 -22.02
N GLY A 209 -2.35 7.19 -21.93
CA GLY A 209 -3.21 7.87 -22.90
C GLY A 209 -3.08 9.40 -22.91
N ASP A 210 -2.74 9.97 -21.76
CA ASP A 210 -2.51 11.42 -21.62
C ASP A 210 -1.24 11.87 -22.38
N HIS A 211 -0.27 10.97 -22.53
CA HIS A 211 0.91 11.18 -23.39
C HIS A 211 0.58 11.18 -24.89
N LEU A 212 -0.48 10.49 -25.32
CA LEU A 212 -0.91 10.50 -26.73
C LEU A 212 -1.67 11.78 -27.11
N GLN A 213 -2.19 12.54 -26.14
CA GLN A 213 -2.79 13.85 -26.42
C GLN A 213 -1.72 14.96 -26.56
N ASN A 214 -0.50 14.74 -26.07
CA ASN A 214 0.61 15.70 -26.07
C ASN A 214 1.65 15.50 -27.20
N ILE A 215 1.22 15.04 -28.38
CA ILE A 215 2.12 14.90 -29.55
C ILE A 215 2.69 16.26 -30.04
N HIS A 216 2.14 17.38 -29.55
CA HIS A 216 2.64 18.72 -29.89
C HIS A 216 3.85 19.19 -29.08
N HIS A 217 4.28 18.49 -28.03
CA HIS A 217 5.44 18.90 -27.21
C HIS A 217 6.77 18.19 -27.54
N LEU A 218 6.77 17.22 -28.47
CA LEU A 218 7.98 16.46 -28.86
C LEU A 218 8.81 17.11 -29.98
N SER A 219 8.46 18.32 -30.45
CA SER A 219 9.16 18.97 -31.57
C SER A 219 10.20 20.02 -31.18
N ASP A 220 10.42 20.31 -29.90
CA ASP A 220 11.30 21.42 -29.47
C ASP A 220 12.64 21.00 -28.85
N GLU A 221 13.00 19.71 -28.88
CA GLU A 221 14.36 19.26 -28.59
C GLU A 221 14.96 18.48 -29.78
N LEU A 222 15.37 19.24 -30.80
CA LEU A 222 16.38 18.85 -31.79
C LEU A 222 17.24 20.06 -32.20
#